data_AF-A0A1T5BQJ8-F1
#
_entry.id   AF-A0A1T5BQJ8-F1
#
_cell.length_a   1.000
_cell.length_b   1.000
_cell.length_c   1.000
_cell.angle_alpha   90.00
_cell.angle_beta   90.00
_cell.angle_gamma   90.00
#
_symmetry.space_group_name_H-M   'P 1'
#
loop_
_entity.id
_entity.type
_entity.pdbx_description
1 polymer ?
#
loop_
_entity_poly.entity_id
_entity_poly.type
_entity_poly.pdbx_seq_one_letter_code
_entity_poly.pdbx_strand_id
1 'polypeptide(L)'
;MKEGQPFRPANPTETRGPSPSPTGPNPTSWKSSILNGGGALAAAALIVVPLWMLLSNPAVLGGHPALPTLLAAAVALGILWTLILVLPWFFGDKQQRSGDISTSQLVRGIAGRLTVLGLVAALMWLSPFPHQTDRENTVPANGSTATAPAASRAAEDATSITLAPAGTATTGLVFYPGARVDAHAYQDLLQPLAAAGHLVVILKVPLGVSLLDTNQARAAMDRHPEVASWAVGGHSLGGVSASSFAASNHDVAGLLLFASYPAETLTDAQGLSVLSISGSNDGLSTPDKIAASRSLLPPTTTYATVVGGVHAFFGDYGEQPGDGEPGISRNEAQQQIVAESLRFMDRLKASG
;
A
#
# COMPACT_ATOMS: atom_id res chain seq x y z
N MET A 1 21.81 -108.41 12.30
CA MET A 1 22.46 -108.70 13.60
C MET A 1 23.58 -107.69 13.78
N LYS A 2 23.75 -106.91 14.83
CA LYS A 2 23.02 -106.54 16.06
C LYS A 2 23.65 -105.17 16.43
N GLU A 3 22.84 -104.11 16.54
CA GLU A 3 22.47 -103.45 17.80
C GLU A 3 23.61 -102.79 18.59
N GLY A 4 23.40 -101.53 18.97
CA GLY A 4 24.08 -100.95 20.14
C GLY A 4 24.37 -99.45 20.09
N GLN A 5 23.35 -98.60 20.01
CA GLN A 5 23.44 -97.21 20.53
C GLN A 5 23.29 -97.23 22.06
N PRO A 6 23.99 -96.35 22.80
CA PRO A 6 23.53 -95.95 24.12
C PRO A 6 23.17 -94.45 24.18
N PHE A 7 22.20 -94.20 25.06
CA PHE A 7 21.42 -92.99 25.31
C PHE A 7 22.19 -91.86 26.04
N ARG A 8 21.65 -90.65 25.88
CA ARG A 8 22.02 -89.31 26.36
C ARG A 8 22.23 -89.17 27.89
N PRO A 9 22.80 -88.01 28.30
CA PRO A 9 22.02 -87.13 29.19
C PRO A 9 21.77 -85.75 28.59
N ALA A 10 20.60 -85.20 28.91
CA ALA A 10 20.21 -83.82 28.68
C ALA A 10 21.11 -82.87 29.49
N ASN A 11 21.43 -81.72 28.91
CA ASN A 11 21.81 -80.55 29.69
C ASN A 11 21.21 -79.30 29.02
N PRO A 12 20.91 -78.27 29.84
CA PRO A 12 19.76 -77.41 29.66
C PRO A 12 20.18 -76.05 29.10
N THR A 13 19.17 -75.20 28.94
CA THR A 13 19.26 -73.75 28.77
C THR A 13 19.52 -73.28 27.34
N GLU A 14 18.41 -73.11 26.61
CA GLU A 14 18.20 -71.96 25.73
C GLU A 14 18.77 -70.70 26.39
N THR A 15 19.92 -70.21 25.93
CA THR A 15 20.22 -68.78 25.97
C THR A 15 19.79 -68.21 24.63
N ARG A 16 18.53 -67.80 24.55
CA ARG A 16 18.09 -66.82 23.56
C ARG A 16 19.02 -65.62 23.70
N GLY A 17 19.93 -65.43 22.74
CA GLY A 17 20.60 -64.15 22.57
C GLY A 17 19.54 -63.05 22.51
N PRO A 18 19.81 -61.87 23.08
CA PRO A 18 18.79 -60.84 23.22
C PRO A 18 18.18 -60.54 21.85
N SER A 19 16.85 -60.68 21.76
CA SER A 19 16.06 -60.09 20.70
C SER A 19 16.57 -58.67 20.45
N PRO A 20 16.75 -58.21 19.20
CA PRO A 20 17.10 -56.82 18.97
C PRO A 20 16.06 -55.97 19.69
N SER A 21 16.52 -55.22 20.69
CA SER A 21 15.70 -54.27 21.43
C SER A 21 14.92 -53.43 20.42
N PRO A 22 13.63 -53.15 20.64
CA PRO A 22 12.92 -52.21 19.79
C PRO A 22 13.74 -50.91 19.84
N THR A 23 14.34 -50.54 18.72
CA THR A 23 15.03 -49.27 18.56
C THR A 23 14.06 -48.21 19.05
N GLY A 24 14.41 -47.57 20.16
CA GLY A 24 13.64 -46.47 20.71
C GLY A 24 13.35 -45.42 19.63
N PRO A 25 12.32 -44.58 19.79
CA PRO A 25 11.91 -43.63 18.77
C PRO A 25 13.16 -42.87 18.27
N ASN A 26 13.47 -43.03 16.98
CA ASN A 26 14.55 -42.30 16.32
C ASN A 26 14.34 -40.82 16.68
N PRO A 27 15.32 -40.15 17.33
CA PRO A 27 15.18 -38.73 17.62
C PRO A 27 15.00 -38.04 16.27
N THR A 28 13.85 -37.40 16.09
CA THR A 28 13.60 -36.56 14.92
C THR A 28 14.80 -35.65 14.73
N SER A 29 15.47 -35.74 13.57
CA SER A 29 16.64 -34.93 13.23
C SER A 29 16.32 -33.47 13.57
N TRP A 30 17.11 -32.83 14.42
CA TRP A 30 16.88 -31.45 14.88
C TRP A 30 16.63 -30.47 13.72
N LYS A 31 17.23 -30.74 12.54
CA LYS A 31 17.01 -30.02 11.28
C LYS A 31 15.55 -30.09 10.80
N SER A 32 14.90 -31.26 10.90
CA SER A 32 13.50 -31.46 10.53
C SER A 32 12.55 -30.71 11.47
N SER A 33 12.82 -30.70 12.77
CA SER A 33 12.04 -29.97 13.76
C SER A 33 12.12 -28.45 13.56
N ILE A 34 13.33 -27.93 13.27
CA ILE A 34 13.54 -26.51 12.94
C ILE A 34 12.75 -26.12 11.69
N LEU A 35 12.82 -26.92 10.62
CA LEU A 35 12.11 -26.61 9.39
C LEU A 35 10.60 -26.66 9.58
N ASN A 36 10.06 -27.66 10.27
CA ASN A 36 8.61 -27.77 10.49
C ASN A 36 8.07 -26.63 11.35
N GLY A 37 8.73 -26.32 12.47
CA GLY A 37 8.33 -25.21 13.34
C GLY A 37 8.44 -23.84 12.65
N GLY A 38 9.56 -23.56 11.98
CA GLY A 38 9.74 -22.33 11.22
C GLY A 38 8.80 -22.20 10.01
N GLY A 39 8.42 -23.34 9.41
CA GLY A 39 7.44 -23.37 8.32
C GLY A 39 6.03 -23.03 8.79
N ALA A 40 5.61 -23.59 9.92
CA ALA A 40 4.31 -23.28 10.51
C ALA A 40 4.19 -21.79 10.90
N LEU A 41 5.26 -21.21 11.48
CA LEU A 41 5.29 -19.78 11.82
C LEU A 41 5.20 -18.89 10.57
N ALA A 42 5.97 -19.19 9.52
CA ALA A 42 5.95 -18.42 8.29
C ALA A 42 4.61 -18.53 7.55
N ALA A 43 4.00 -19.73 7.51
CA ALA A 43 2.67 -19.93 6.96
C ALA A 43 1.59 -19.18 7.76
N ALA A 44 1.65 -19.25 9.10
CA ALA A 44 0.74 -18.50 9.96
C ALA A 44 0.87 -16.98 9.76
N ALA A 45 2.10 -16.45 9.66
CA ALA A 45 2.31 -15.03 9.37
C ALA A 45 1.72 -14.61 8.01
N LEU A 46 1.87 -15.44 6.98
CA LEU A 46 1.33 -15.20 5.64
C LEU A 46 -0.21 -15.28 5.57
N ILE A 47 -0.86 -15.83 6.60
CA ILE A 47 -2.33 -15.84 6.76
C ILE A 47 -2.79 -14.68 7.65
N VAL A 48 -2.23 -14.60 8.86
CA VAL A 48 -2.72 -13.70 9.92
C VAL A 48 -2.52 -12.24 9.55
N VAL A 49 -1.35 -11.88 9.01
CA VAL A 49 -1.05 -10.48 8.68
C VAL A 49 -1.98 -9.97 7.55
N PRO A 50 -2.10 -10.65 6.41
CA PRO A 50 -3.01 -10.18 5.35
C PRO A 50 -4.48 -10.16 5.78
N LEU A 51 -4.95 -11.15 6.55
CA LEU A 51 -6.30 -11.13 7.11
C LEU A 51 -6.51 -9.96 8.07
N TRP A 52 -5.55 -9.70 8.96
CA TRP A 52 -5.62 -8.58 9.88
C TRP A 52 -5.71 -7.25 9.12
N MET A 53 -4.92 -7.07 8.06
CA MET A 53 -4.97 -5.88 7.20
C MET A 53 -6.35 -5.72 6.53
N LEU A 54 -6.89 -6.79 5.93
CA LEU A 54 -8.19 -6.79 5.27
C LEU A 54 -9.35 -6.44 6.22
N LEU A 55 -9.25 -6.87 7.48
CA LEU A 55 -10.31 -6.71 8.48
C LEU A 55 -10.20 -5.43 9.31
N SER A 56 -8.98 -4.91 9.51
CA SER A 56 -8.73 -3.83 10.48
C SER A 56 -8.52 -2.47 9.82
N ASN A 57 -8.19 -2.43 8.53
CA ASN A 57 -7.88 -1.19 7.82
C ASN A 57 -8.86 -0.99 6.66
N PRO A 58 -9.89 -0.13 6.80
CA PRO A 58 -10.91 0.05 5.77
C PRO A 58 -10.35 0.59 4.44
N ALA A 59 -9.22 1.32 4.48
CA ALA A 59 -8.55 1.83 3.28
C ALA A 59 -8.00 0.72 2.37
N VAL A 60 -7.81 -0.51 2.89
CA VAL A 60 -7.43 -1.68 2.07
C VAL A 60 -8.55 -2.06 1.11
N LEU A 61 -9.81 -2.08 1.58
CA LEU A 61 -10.96 -2.45 0.77
C LEU A 61 -11.55 -1.25 0.01
N GLY A 62 -11.44 -0.04 0.57
CA GLY A 62 -11.86 1.21 -0.09
C GLY A 62 -10.90 1.68 -1.20
N GLY A 63 -9.66 1.18 -1.21
CA GLY A 63 -8.64 1.52 -2.20
C GLY A 63 -8.73 0.73 -3.52
N HIS A 64 -7.62 0.73 -4.26
CA HIS A 64 -7.51 0.00 -5.53
C HIS A 64 -7.54 -1.52 -5.30
N PRO A 65 -8.25 -2.32 -6.13
CA PRO A 65 -8.43 -3.76 -5.93
C PRO A 65 -7.14 -4.60 -5.90
N ALA A 66 -6.03 -4.05 -6.38
CA ALA A 66 -4.73 -4.73 -6.39
C ALA A 66 -4.27 -5.18 -4.99
N LEU A 67 -4.41 -4.32 -3.97
CA LEU A 67 -3.97 -4.67 -2.62
C LEU A 67 -4.83 -5.78 -1.99
N PRO A 68 -6.18 -5.68 -1.91
CA PRO A 68 -6.97 -6.74 -1.33
C PRO A 68 -6.87 -8.06 -2.12
N THR A 69 -6.68 -7.99 -3.45
CA THR A 69 -6.41 -9.19 -4.27
C THR A 69 -5.08 -9.85 -3.90
N LEU A 70 -4.02 -9.06 -3.75
CA LEU A 70 -2.69 -9.55 -3.33
C LEU A 70 -2.75 -10.18 -1.93
N LEU A 71 -3.46 -9.53 -0.99
CA LEU A 71 -3.65 -10.05 0.36
C LEU A 71 -4.44 -11.36 0.36
N ALA A 72 -5.54 -11.45 -0.39
CA ALA A 72 -6.31 -12.69 -0.52
C ALA A 72 -5.48 -13.84 -1.12
N ALA A 73 -4.65 -13.55 -2.13
CA ALA A 73 -3.72 -14.52 -2.70
C ALA A 73 -2.68 -14.99 -1.67
N ALA A 74 -2.12 -14.07 -0.87
CA ALA A 74 -1.19 -14.41 0.21
C ALA A 74 -1.84 -15.34 1.24
N VAL A 75 -3.08 -15.05 1.68
CA VAL A 75 -3.85 -15.93 2.58
C VAL A 75 -4.02 -17.32 1.98
N ALA A 76 -4.45 -17.41 0.72
CA ALA A 76 -4.66 -18.70 0.04
C ALA A 76 -3.36 -19.52 -0.04
N LEU A 77 -2.23 -18.87 -0.35
CA LEU A 77 -0.92 -19.50 -0.38
C LEU A 77 -0.47 -19.96 1.02
N GLY A 78 -0.73 -19.17 2.06
CA GLY A 78 -0.45 -19.55 3.45
C GLY A 78 -1.27 -20.76 3.90
N ILE A 79 -2.56 -20.82 3.53
CA ILE A 79 -3.44 -21.97 3.81
C ILE A 79 -2.91 -23.21 3.08
N LEU A 80 -2.60 -23.10 1.78
CA LEU A 80 -2.04 -24.20 1.00
C LEU A 80 -0.74 -24.71 1.62
N TRP A 81 0.15 -23.82 2.06
CA TRP A 81 1.40 -24.22 2.69
C TRP A 81 1.16 -24.91 4.04
N THR A 82 0.20 -24.43 4.83
CA THR A 82 -0.21 -25.09 6.08
C THR A 82 -0.74 -26.49 5.82
N LEU A 83 -1.57 -26.68 4.79
CA LEU A 83 -2.06 -27.99 4.38
C LEU A 83 -0.91 -28.92 3.97
N ILE A 84 0.07 -28.44 3.20
CA ILE A 84 1.25 -29.23 2.83
C ILE A 84 2.07 -29.67 4.05
N LEU A 85 2.18 -28.81 5.07
CA LEU A 85 2.90 -29.14 6.32
C LEU A 85 2.13 -30.14 7.19
N VAL A 86 0.79 -30.10 7.17
CA VAL A 86 -0.08 -30.86 8.08
C VAL A 86 -0.63 -32.15 7.46
N LEU A 87 -0.95 -32.21 6.17
CA LEU A 87 -1.48 -33.42 5.50
C LEU A 87 -0.63 -34.68 5.73
N PRO A 88 0.72 -34.61 5.65
CA PRO A 88 1.58 -35.76 5.94
C PRO A 88 1.42 -36.30 7.36
N TRP A 89 0.92 -35.50 8.31
CA TRP A 89 0.69 -35.89 9.69
C TRP A 89 -0.52 -36.83 9.83
N PHE A 90 -1.55 -36.60 9.02
CA PHE A 90 -2.81 -37.33 9.04
C PHE A 90 -2.85 -38.51 8.05
N PHE A 91 -2.23 -38.36 6.87
CA PHE A 91 -2.34 -39.32 5.77
C PHE A 91 -1.01 -39.97 5.37
N GLY A 92 0.12 -39.54 5.95
CA GLY A 92 1.44 -40.07 5.60
C GLY A 92 1.83 -41.29 6.44
N ASP A 93 2.39 -42.31 5.79
CA ASP A 93 2.96 -43.48 6.45
C ASP A 93 4.03 -43.07 7.47
N LYS A 94 3.91 -43.58 8.71
CA LYS A 94 4.84 -43.29 9.81
C LYS A 94 6.30 -43.63 9.47
N GLN A 95 6.52 -44.52 8.50
CA GLN A 95 7.82 -45.07 8.12
C GLN A 95 8.65 -44.15 7.19
N GLN A 96 8.06 -43.11 6.59
CA GLN A 96 8.76 -42.13 5.73
C GLN A 96 9.28 -40.88 6.47
N ARG A 97 9.03 -40.75 7.78
CA ARG A 97 9.32 -39.52 8.55
C ARG A 97 10.75 -39.39 9.07
N SER A 98 11.62 -40.38 8.84
CA SER A 98 13.00 -40.42 9.35
C SER A 98 14.06 -40.34 8.25
N GLY A 99 13.87 -39.48 7.25
CA GLY A 99 14.89 -39.16 6.26
C GLY A 99 15.81 -38.05 6.78
N ASP A 100 17.13 -38.29 6.77
CA ASP A 100 18.11 -37.26 7.08
C ASP A 100 18.07 -36.16 6.02
N ILE A 101 17.79 -34.92 6.44
CA ILE A 101 17.68 -33.77 5.54
C ILE A 101 19.10 -33.33 5.13
N SER A 102 19.35 -33.28 3.82
CA SER A 102 20.61 -32.75 3.27
C SER A 102 20.82 -31.30 3.69
N THR A 103 22.07 -30.88 3.89
CA THR A 103 22.42 -29.46 4.12
C THR A 103 21.83 -28.55 3.03
N SER A 104 21.79 -29.00 1.77
CA SER A 104 21.19 -28.24 0.66
C SER A 104 19.67 -28.03 0.82
N GLN A 105 18.96 -29.05 1.30
CA GLN A 105 17.52 -28.99 1.57
C GLN A 105 17.22 -28.10 2.78
N LEU A 106 18.07 -28.15 3.81
CA LEU A 106 18.00 -27.25 4.96
C LEU A 106 18.18 -25.79 4.53
N VAL A 107 19.23 -25.49 3.75
CA VAL A 107 19.50 -24.13 3.25
C VAL A 107 18.35 -23.60 2.40
N ARG A 108 17.84 -24.40 1.45
CA ARG A 108 16.68 -24.03 0.63
C ARG A 108 15.42 -23.80 1.47
N GLY A 109 15.19 -24.63 2.48
CA GLY A 109 14.08 -24.47 3.39
C GLY A 109 14.16 -23.18 4.20
N ILE A 110 15.33 -22.87 4.75
CA ILE A 110 15.57 -21.60 5.48
C ILE A 110 15.38 -20.41 4.53
N ALA A 111 15.99 -20.45 3.34
CA ALA A 111 15.86 -19.39 2.35
C ALA A 111 14.39 -19.12 1.99
N GLY A 112 13.60 -20.15 1.71
CA GLY A 112 12.17 -19.99 1.41
C GLY A 112 11.37 -19.34 2.55
N ARG A 113 11.69 -19.65 3.81
CA ARG A 113 11.04 -19.02 4.98
C ARG A 113 11.43 -17.55 5.11
N LEU A 114 12.71 -17.23 4.91
CA LEU A 114 13.18 -15.84 4.91
C LEU A 114 12.51 -15.03 3.78
N THR A 115 12.33 -15.63 2.60
CA THR A 115 11.57 -15.01 1.50
C THR A 115 10.13 -14.72 1.91
N VAL A 116 9.43 -15.67 2.57
CA VAL A 116 8.06 -15.44 3.04
C VAL A 116 8.01 -14.36 4.12
N LEU A 117 8.94 -14.35 5.07
CA LEU A 117 9.01 -13.29 6.09
C LEU A 117 9.28 -11.91 5.46
N GLY A 118 10.15 -11.84 4.46
CA GLY A 118 10.38 -10.64 3.66
C GLY A 118 9.12 -10.19 2.92
N LEU A 119 8.36 -11.13 2.34
CA LEU A 119 7.07 -10.84 1.71
C LEU A 119 6.06 -10.29 2.73
N VAL A 120 5.93 -10.92 3.90
CA VAL A 120 5.02 -10.44 4.96
C VAL A 120 5.40 -9.04 5.42
N ALA A 121 6.70 -8.77 5.61
CA ALA A 121 7.18 -7.43 5.95
C ALA A 121 6.86 -6.40 4.85
N ALA A 122 7.00 -6.77 3.57
CA ALA A 122 6.62 -5.92 2.45
C ALA A 122 5.09 -5.65 2.41
N LEU A 123 4.26 -6.65 2.69
CA LEU A 123 2.80 -6.47 2.80
C LEU A 123 2.43 -5.53 3.95
N MET A 124 3.06 -5.69 5.13
CA MET A 124 2.87 -4.77 6.25
C MET A 124 3.25 -3.34 5.88
N TRP A 125 4.36 -3.17 5.15
CA TRP A 125 4.77 -1.85 4.67
C TRP A 125 3.74 -1.24 3.72
N LEU A 126 3.07 -2.05 2.88
CA LEU A 126 1.98 -1.61 2.00
C LEU A 126 0.68 -1.25 2.73
N SER A 127 0.59 -1.42 4.06
CA SER A 127 -0.58 -1.01 4.82
C SER A 127 -0.87 0.48 4.60
N PRO A 128 -2.07 0.84 4.10
CA PRO A 128 -2.39 2.24 3.85
C PRO A 128 -2.51 3.04 5.15
N PHE A 129 -2.16 4.32 5.10
CA PHE A 129 -2.62 5.33 6.05
C PHE A 129 -4.11 5.57 5.78
N PRO A 130 -5.01 5.13 6.67
CA PRO A 130 -6.44 5.31 6.46
C PRO A 130 -6.81 6.78 6.56
N HIS A 131 -7.82 7.18 5.80
CA HIS A 131 -8.46 8.47 6.00
C HIS A 131 -8.95 8.60 7.45
N GLN A 132 -8.66 9.74 8.07
CA GLN A 132 -9.13 10.09 9.40
C GLN A 132 -9.91 11.40 9.27
N THR A 133 -11.24 11.33 9.31
CA THR A 133 -12.06 12.51 9.58
C THR A 133 -11.66 13.03 10.97
N ASP A 134 -11.14 14.25 11.06
CA ASP A 134 -10.51 14.78 12.26
C ASP A 134 -11.30 14.44 13.54
N ARG A 135 -10.64 13.71 14.44
CA ARG A 135 -11.06 13.48 15.83
C ARG A 135 -11.06 14.76 16.68
N GLU A 136 -10.71 15.90 16.10
CA GLU A 136 -10.75 17.21 16.75
C GLU A 136 -12.19 17.78 16.82
N ASN A 137 -13.13 17.22 16.05
CA ASN A 137 -14.58 17.48 16.17
C ASN A 137 -15.28 16.56 17.18
N THR A 138 -14.70 16.33 18.37
CA THR A 138 -15.43 15.66 19.46
C THR A 138 -16.41 16.63 20.13
N VAL A 139 -17.44 17.05 19.38
CA VAL A 139 -18.72 17.48 19.96
C VAL A 139 -19.56 16.20 20.07
N PRO A 140 -20.14 15.86 21.25
CA PRO A 140 -20.96 14.66 21.37
C PRO A 140 -22.13 14.77 20.40
N ALA A 141 -22.42 13.64 19.75
CA ALA A 141 -23.53 13.44 18.84
C ALA A 141 -24.84 13.98 19.46
N ASN A 142 -25.20 15.19 19.09
CA ASN A 142 -26.57 15.69 19.18
C ASN A 142 -26.91 16.33 17.84
N GLY A 143 -27.76 15.60 17.13
CA GLY A 143 -28.46 15.90 15.89
C GLY A 143 -28.15 17.23 15.20
N SER A 144 -27.42 17.13 14.09
CA SER A 144 -27.89 17.70 12.83
C SER A 144 -27.10 17.06 11.70
N THR A 145 -27.78 16.29 10.85
CA THR A 145 -27.31 15.99 9.50
C THR A 145 -27.20 17.32 8.76
N ALA A 146 -26.05 17.97 8.88
CA ALA A 146 -25.67 19.08 8.02
C ALA A 146 -25.63 18.53 6.60
N THR A 147 -26.72 18.73 5.88
CA THR A 147 -26.87 18.41 4.48
C THR A 147 -25.83 19.25 3.75
N ALA A 148 -24.80 18.60 3.19
CA ALA A 148 -23.88 19.25 2.29
C ALA A 148 -24.71 19.97 1.21
N PRO A 149 -24.42 21.24 0.88
CA PRO A 149 -25.17 21.94 -0.14
C PRO A 149 -25.11 21.15 -1.44
N ALA A 150 -26.24 21.09 -2.15
CA ALA A 150 -26.50 20.28 -3.34
C ALA A 150 -25.66 20.63 -4.60
N ALA A 151 -24.43 21.15 -4.44
CA ALA A 151 -23.63 21.76 -5.49
C ALA A 151 -22.64 20.79 -6.18
N SER A 152 -22.34 19.62 -5.60
CA SER A 152 -21.43 18.64 -6.19
C SER A 152 -21.84 17.21 -5.86
N ARG A 153 -21.61 16.28 -6.80
CA ARG A 153 -21.89 14.84 -6.65
C ARG A 153 -20.57 14.08 -6.57
N ALA A 154 -20.43 13.26 -5.53
CA ALA A 154 -19.35 12.28 -5.45
C ALA A 154 -19.80 10.96 -6.07
N ALA A 155 -19.01 10.42 -6.99
CA ALA A 155 -19.16 9.07 -7.53
C ALA A 155 -17.86 8.31 -7.34
N GLU A 156 -17.93 7.05 -6.97
CA GLU A 156 -16.75 6.26 -6.64
C GLU A 156 -16.79 4.93 -7.39
N ASP A 157 -15.64 4.54 -7.94
CA ASP A 157 -15.41 3.25 -8.58
C ASP A 157 -14.16 2.57 -8.02
N ALA A 158 -13.76 1.45 -8.63
CA ALA A 158 -12.61 0.66 -8.18
C ALA A 158 -11.27 1.39 -8.31
N THR A 159 -11.20 2.44 -9.12
CA THR A 159 -9.96 3.11 -9.53
C THR A 159 -9.95 4.61 -9.23
N SER A 160 -11.08 5.21 -8.85
CA SER A 160 -11.17 6.65 -8.60
C SER A 160 -12.37 7.07 -7.76
N ILE A 161 -12.24 8.24 -7.14
CA ILE A 161 -13.33 9.03 -6.56
C ILE A 161 -13.47 10.28 -7.43
N THR A 162 -14.63 10.48 -8.02
CA THR A 162 -14.96 11.62 -8.89
C THR A 162 -15.85 12.60 -8.15
N LEU A 163 -15.41 13.84 -8.00
CA LEU A 163 -16.16 14.96 -7.44
C LEU A 163 -16.59 15.86 -8.61
N ALA A 164 -17.85 15.73 -9.01
CA ALA A 164 -18.41 16.47 -10.14
C ALA A 164 -19.18 17.71 -9.67
N PRO A 165 -19.07 18.87 -10.35
CA PRO A 165 -19.93 20.01 -10.08
C PRO A 165 -21.39 19.73 -10.50
N ALA A 166 -22.32 20.59 -10.08
CA ALA A 166 -23.73 20.50 -10.47
C ALA A 166 -23.98 20.68 -11.98
N GLY A 167 -23.05 21.33 -12.71
CA GLY A 167 -23.13 21.55 -14.16
C GLY A 167 -22.00 20.86 -14.94
N THR A 168 -21.88 21.14 -16.24
CA THR A 168 -20.79 20.63 -17.08
C THR A 168 -19.50 21.38 -16.75
N ALA A 169 -18.45 20.63 -16.37
CA ALA A 169 -17.12 21.18 -16.16
C ALA A 169 -16.35 21.22 -17.49
N THR A 170 -15.78 22.36 -17.84
CA THR A 170 -14.85 22.49 -18.97
C THR A 170 -13.39 22.41 -18.54
N THR A 171 -13.13 22.40 -17.23
CA THR A 171 -11.81 22.20 -16.63
C THR A 171 -11.84 21.12 -15.57
N GLY A 172 -10.73 20.39 -15.48
CA GLY A 172 -10.64 19.24 -14.58
C GLY A 172 -9.27 19.08 -13.94
N LEU A 173 -9.25 18.42 -12.78
CA LEU A 173 -8.07 18.01 -12.04
C LEU A 173 -8.10 16.49 -11.87
N VAL A 174 -7.07 15.79 -12.32
CA VAL A 174 -6.80 14.41 -11.87
C VAL A 174 -5.74 14.44 -10.77
N PHE A 175 -6.00 13.82 -9.63
CA PHE A 175 -5.16 13.90 -8.45
C PHE A 175 -4.62 12.52 -8.03
N TYR A 176 -3.30 12.40 -7.90
CA TYR A 176 -2.61 11.22 -7.39
C TYR A 176 -2.36 11.34 -5.88
N PRO A 177 -2.86 10.40 -5.05
CA PRO A 177 -2.55 10.33 -3.64
C PRO A 177 -1.05 10.14 -3.34
N GLY A 178 -0.65 10.54 -2.13
CA GLY A 178 0.65 10.19 -1.56
C GLY A 178 0.81 8.67 -1.33
N ALA A 179 2.06 8.24 -1.19
CA ALA A 179 2.39 6.83 -1.02
C ALA A 179 1.67 6.21 0.19
N ARG A 180 0.85 5.20 -0.10
CA ARG A 180 0.03 4.47 0.86
C ARG A 180 -1.05 5.32 1.53
N VAL A 181 -1.32 6.54 1.08
CA VAL A 181 -2.40 7.36 1.66
C VAL A 181 -3.72 6.99 0.97
N ASP A 182 -4.77 6.77 1.77
CA ASP A 182 -6.12 6.55 1.27
C ASP A 182 -6.58 7.71 0.38
N ALA A 183 -7.21 7.41 -0.76
CA ALA A 183 -7.74 8.42 -1.68
C ALA A 183 -8.82 9.30 -1.01
N HIS A 184 -9.56 8.74 -0.05
CA HIS A 184 -10.58 9.49 0.71
C HIS A 184 -9.97 10.65 1.51
N ALA A 185 -8.69 10.56 1.87
CA ALA A 185 -7.98 11.62 2.59
C ALA A 185 -7.86 12.94 1.80
N TYR A 186 -8.20 12.98 0.53
CA TYR A 186 -8.14 14.20 -0.28
C TYR A 186 -9.52 14.74 -0.64
N GLN A 187 -10.61 14.05 -0.25
CA GLN A 187 -11.96 14.44 -0.65
C GLN A 187 -12.32 15.83 -0.12
N ASP A 188 -12.25 16.04 1.19
CA ASP A 188 -12.65 17.33 1.78
C ASP A 188 -11.71 18.46 1.35
N LEU A 189 -10.41 18.17 1.20
CA LEU A 189 -9.42 19.10 0.69
C LEU A 189 -9.70 19.55 -0.75
N LEU A 190 -10.21 18.66 -1.62
CA LEU A 190 -10.41 18.94 -3.04
C LEU A 190 -11.87 19.24 -3.42
N GLN A 191 -12.83 18.93 -2.55
CA GLN A 191 -14.25 19.22 -2.73
C GLN A 191 -14.54 20.69 -3.06
N PRO A 192 -13.84 21.70 -2.49
CA PRO A 192 -14.05 23.10 -2.85
C PRO A 192 -13.80 23.39 -4.33
N LEU A 193 -12.86 22.69 -4.98
CA LEU A 193 -12.61 22.85 -6.43
C LEU A 193 -13.81 22.35 -7.23
N ALA A 194 -14.42 21.24 -6.82
CA ALA A 194 -15.66 20.75 -7.41
C ALA A 194 -16.82 21.72 -7.21
N ALA A 195 -16.96 22.29 -6.01
CA ALA A 195 -17.96 23.33 -5.74
C ALA A 195 -17.76 24.61 -6.58
N ALA A 196 -16.52 24.91 -6.99
CA ALA A 196 -16.20 26.03 -7.88
C ALA A 196 -16.42 25.74 -9.38
N GLY A 197 -16.88 24.54 -9.75
CA GLY A 197 -17.21 24.19 -11.12
C GLY A 197 -16.11 23.48 -11.90
N HIS A 198 -15.10 22.94 -11.22
CA HIS A 198 -14.08 22.07 -11.81
C HIS A 198 -14.46 20.60 -11.61
N LEU A 199 -14.16 19.72 -12.57
CA LEU A 199 -14.23 18.28 -12.31
C LEU A 199 -12.99 17.86 -11.51
N VAL A 200 -13.13 17.06 -10.46
CA VAL A 200 -11.97 16.49 -9.76
C VAL A 200 -12.06 14.97 -9.75
N VAL A 201 -10.98 14.29 -10.13
CA VAL A 201 -10.86 12.83 -10.09
C VAL A 201 -9.68 12.45 -9.21
N ILE A 202 -9.94 11.92 -8.02
CA ILE A 202 -8.92 11.43 -7.09
C ILE A 202 -8.67 9.96 -7.40
N LEU A 203 -7.45 9.61 -7.78
CA LEU A 203 -7.12 8.25 -8.19
C LEU A 203 -6.95 7.31 -7.01
N LYS A 204 -7.40 6.06 -7.16
CA LYS A 204 -7.01 4.93 -6.33
C LYS A 204 -5.90 4.19 -7.04
N VAL A 205 -4.68 4.35 -6.57
CA VAL A 205 -3.48 3.82 -7.25
C VAL A 205 -3.17 2.39 -6.83
N PRO A 206 -2.63 1.54 -7.73
CA PRO A 206 -2.28 0.16 -7.40
C PRO A 206 -1.34 0.06 -6.20
N LEU A 207 -1.69 -0.81 -5.23
CA LEU A 207 -0.92 -1.03 -3.99
C LEU A 207 -0.63 0.24 -3.16
N GLY A 208 -1.35 1.35 -3.40
CA GLY A 208 -1.03 2.63 -2.77
C GLY A 208 0.24 3.31 -3.30
N VAL A 209 0.77 2.87 -4.46
CA VAL A 209 2.01 3.40 -5.03
C VAL A 209 1.74 3.89 -6.46
N SER A 210 1.62 5.20 -6.62
CA SER A 210 1.31 5.85 -7.90
C SER A 210 2.33 5.57 -9.01
N LEU A 211 3.58 5.27 -8.66
CA LEU A 211 4.62 4.89 -9.64
C LEU A 211 4.37 3.54 -10.34
N LEU A 212 3.48 2.70 -9.82
CA LEU A 212 3.12 1.43 -10.48
C LEU A 212 2.21 1.63 -11.69
N ASP A 213 1.54 2.78 -11.78
CA ASP A 213 0.74 3.18 -12.93
C ASP A 213 0.71 4.72 -13.04
N THR A 214 1.82 5.28 -13.51
CA THR A 214 1.92 6.73 -13.71
C THR A 214 0.96 7.23 -14.79
N ASN A 215 0.48 6.37 -15.68
CA ASN A 215 -0.41 6.73 -16.79
C ASN A 215 -1.91 6.67 -16.41
N GLN A 216 -2.25 6.29 -15.18
CA GLN A 216 -3.64 6.11 -14.74
C GLN A 216 -4.53 7.35 -14.98
N ALA A 217 -3.97 8.56 -14.92
CA ALA A 217 -4.71 9.80 -15.19
C ALA A 217 -5.30 9.86 -16.60
N ARG A 218 -4.66 9.26 -17.61
CA ARG A 218 -5.18 9.22 -18.99
C ARG A 218 -6.58 8.63 -19.04
N ALA A 219 -6.78 7.50 -18.36
CA ALA A 219 -8.08 6.82 -18.33
C ALA A 219 -9.16 7.65 -17.59
N ALA A 220 -8.77 8.49 -16.63
CA ALA A 220 -9.69 9.45 -16.00
C ALA A 220 -10.05 10.60 -16.96
N MET A 221 -9.07 11.17 -17.65
CA MET A 221 -9.29 12.25 -18.61
C MET A 221 -10.17 11.79 -19.79
N ASP A 222 -9.93 10.58 -20.33
CA ASP A 222 -10.69 10.02 -21.47
C ASP A 222 -12.17 9.77 -21.17
N ARG A 223 -12.52 9.53 -19.89
CA ARG A 223 -13.91 9.33 -19.45
C ARG A 223 -14.73 10.62 -19.46
N HIS A 224 -14.07 11.77 -19.60
CA HIS A 224 -14.66 13.09 -19.47
C HIS A 224 -14.29 13.99 -20.67
N PRO A 225 -14.73 13.64 -21.89
CA PRO A 225 -14.43 14.40 -23.11
C PRO A 225 -15.02 15.82 -23.12
N GLU A 226 -15.94 16.13 -22.20
CA GLU A 226 -16.47 17.47 -21.97
C GLU A 226 -15.46 18.45 -21.36
N VAL A 227 -14.38 17.95 -20.75
CA VAL A 227 -13.33 18.77 -20.15
C VAL A 227 -12.29 19.14 -21.20
N ALA A 228 -12.18 20.44 -21.50
CA ALA A 228 -11.28 20.98 -22.51
C ALA A 228 -9.86 21.24 -21.99
N SER A 229 -9.72 21.62 -20.72
CA SER A 229 -8.41 21.90 -20.11
C SER A 229 -8.20 21.10 -18.82
N TRP A 230 -7.18 20.25 -18.83
CA TRP A 230 -6.83 19.40 -17.71
C TRP A 230 -5.61 19.90 -16.95
N ALA A 231 -5.72 19.88 -15.62
CA ALA A 231 -4.58 19.80 -14.74
C ALA A 231 -4.42 18.38 -14.20
N VAL A 232 -3.18 18.00 -13.92
CA VAL A 232 -2.88 16.85 -13.06
C VAL A 232 -2.21 17.35 -11.79
N GLY A 233 -2.37 16.63 -10.70
CA GLY A 233 -1.72 16.98 -9.46
C GLY A 233 -1.47 15.78 -8.58
N GLY A 234 -0.73 15.99 -7.51
CA GLY A 234 -0.57 14.94 -6.53
C GLY A 234 0.20 15.38 -5.30
N HIS A 235 0.02 14.58 -4.26
CA HIS A 235 0.69 14.76 -2.98
C HIS A 235 1.91 13.84 -2.87
N SER A 236 3.05 14.34 -2.41
CA SER A 236 4.25 13.52 -2.15
C SER A 236 4.64 12.66 -3.36
N LEU A 237 4.73 11.33 -3.23
CA LEU A 237 4.97 10.40 -4.34
C LEU A 237 3.95 10.55 -5.50
N GLY A 238 2.70 10.90 -5.20
CA GLY A 238 1.68 11.20 -6.19
C GLY A 238 2.05 12.39 -7.06
N GLY A 239 2.65 13.45 -6.49
CA GLY A 239 3.13 14.61 -7.25
C GLY A 239 4.31 14.27 -8.18
N VAL A 240 5.16 13.32 -7.78
CA VAL A 240 6.21 12.77 -8.66
C VAL A 240 5.59 12.05 -9.85
N SER A 241 4.49 11.30 -9.63
CA SER A 241 3.78 10.61 -10.71
C SER A 241 3.02 11.58 -11.62
N ALA A 242 2.37 12.60 -11.04
CA ALA A 242 1.66 13.65 -11.77
C ALA A 242 2.61 14.47 -12.65
N SER A 243 3.79 14.84 -12.14
CA SER A 243 4.81 15.54 -12.92
C SER A 243 5.37 14.68 -14.06
N SER A 244 5.62 13.40 -13.82
CA SER A 244 6.04 12.45 -14.86
C SER A 244 4.97 12.29 -15.95
N PHE A 245 3.70 12.24 -15.54
CA PHE A 245 2.57 12.21 -16.47
C PHE A 245 2.51 13.48 -17.32
N ALA A 246 2.60 14.66 -16.70
CA ALA A 246 2.60 15.95 -17.41
C ALA A 246 3.79 16.08 -18.37
N ALA A 247 4.98 15.57 -18.00
CA ALA A 247 6.15 15.56 -18.88
C ALA A 247 5.91 14.75 -20.17
N SER A 248 5.11 13.69 -20.07
CA SER A 248 4.84 12.76 -21.17
C SER A 248 3.58 13.09 -21.99
N ASN A 249 2.76 14.06 -21.54
CA ASN A 249 1.44 14.35 -22.12
C ASN A 249 1.26 15.86 -22.30
N HIS A 250 1.44 16.34 -23.54
CA HIS A 250 1.39 17.77 -23.88
C HIS A 250 -0.01 18.39 -23.90
N ASP A 251 -1.07 17.57 -23.77
CA ASP A 251 -2.45 18.03 -23.59
C ASP A 251 -2.79 18.40 -22.14
N VAL A 252 -1.84 18.21 -21.21
CA VAL A 252 -1.95 18.69 -19.83
C VAL A 252 -1.58 20.17 -19.75
N ALA A 253 -2.54 21.01 -19.38
CA ALA A 253 -2.35 22.45 -19.26
C ALA A 253 -1.84 22.89 -17.87
N GLY A 254 -2.03 22.06 -16.84
CA GLY A 254 -1.69 22.40 -15.46
C GLY A 254 -1.06 21.29 -14.64
N LEU A 255 -0.16 21.65 -13.71
CA LEU A 255 0.43 20.75 -12.72
C LEU A 255 0.32 21.34 -11.30
N LEU A 256 -0.31 20.60 -10.37
CA LEU A 256 -0.39 20.94 -8.94
C LEU A 256 0.49 19.98 -8.11
N LEU A 257 1.54 20.50 -7.49
CA LEU A 257 2.41 19.74 -6.60
C LEU A 257 2.09 20.08 -5.14
N PHE A 258 1.60 19.10 -4.38
CA PHE A 258 1.33 19.24 -2.95
C PHE A 258 2.45 18.53 -2.18
N ALA A 259 3.26 19.29 -1.43
CA ALA A 259 4.41 18.75 -0.69
C ALA A 259 5.23 17.75 -1.53
N SER A 260 5.54 18.15 -2.77
CA SER A 260 6.15 17.29 -3.77
C SER A 260 7.01 18.09 -4.74
N TYR A 261 7.82 17.39 -5.50
CA TYR A 261 8.73 17.92 -6.52
C TYR A 261 8.85 16.90 -7.66
N PRO A 262 9.15 17.33 -8.89
CA PRO A 262 9.33 16.41 -10.00
C PRO A 262 10.63 15.61 -9.86
N ALA A 263 10.66 14.40 -10.42
CA ALA A 263 11.89 13.61 -10.53
C ALA A 263 12.72 13.97 -11.77
N GLU A 264 12.07 14.54 -12.80
CA GLU A 264 12.66 14.89 -14.09
C GLU A 264 12.47 16.39 -14.39
N THR A 265 13.22 16.92 -15.35
CA THR A 265 13.06 18.33 -15.74
C THR A 265 11.79 18.55 -16.56
N LEU A 266 11.07 19.61 -16.21
CA LEU A 266 9.90 20.15 -16.90
C LEU A 266 10.17 21.56 -17.45
N THR A 267 11.42 22.03 -17.45
CA THR A 267 11.78 23.40 -17.86
C THR A 267 11.32 23.74 -19.28
N ASP A 268 11.27 22.74 -20.16
CA ASP A 268 10.92 22.89 -21.58
C ASP A 268 9.43 22.58 -21.85
N ALA A 269 8.63 22.31 -20.82
CA ALA A 269 7.20 22.02 -20.94
C ALA A 269 6.41 23.30 -21.28
N GLN A 270 6.36 23.62 -22.58
CA GLN A 270 5.64 24.78 -23.08
C GLN A 270 4.14 24.67 -22.80
N GLY A 271 3.52 25.77 -22.36
CA GLY A 271 2.08 25.82 -22.07
C GLY A 271 1.67 25.19 -20.74
N LEU A 272 2.59 24.53 -20.01
CA LEU A 272 2.30 23.93 -18.71
C LEU A 272 2.36 25.00 -17.60
N SER A 273 1.22 25.29 -16.99
CA SER A 273 1.16 26.11 -15.78
C SER A 273 1.44 25.25 -14.54
N VAL A 274 2.34 25.68 -13.65
CA VAL A 274 2.70 24.90 -12.46
C VAL A 274 2.43 25.68 -11.18
N LEU A 275 1.79 25.04 -10.21
CA LEU A 275 1.69 25.49 -8.82
C LEU A 275 2.37 24.47 -7.90
N SER A 276 3.35 24.93 -7.13
CA SER A 276 4.01 24.14 -6.08
C SER A 276 3.64 24.67 -4.70
N ILE A 277 2.89 23.90 -3.92
CA ILE A 277 2.52 24.22 -2.54
C ILE A 277 3.35 23.34 -1.59
N SER A 278 4.02 23.96 -0.62
CA SER A 278 4.92 23.28 0.33
C SER A 278 4.62 23.66 1.78
N GLY A 279 4.93 22.81 2.75
CA GLY A 279 4.88 23.14 4.17
C GLY A 279 6.24 23.62 4.67
N SER A 280 6.30 24.66 5.52
CA SER A 280 7.58 25.13 6.07
C SER A 280 8.21 24.17 7.08
N ASN A 281 7.40 23.29 7.68
CA ASN A 281 7.81 22.30 8.67
C ASN A 281 7.72 20.87 8.12
N ASP A 282 7.57 20.70 6.80
CA ASP A 282 7.54 19.38 6.16
C ASP A 282 8.86 18.64 6.36
N GLY A 283 8.81 17.46 6.98
CA GLY A 283 9.99 16.62 7.24
C GLY A 283 10.39 15.70 6.08
N LEU A 284 9.52 15.49 5.10
CA LEU A 284 9.70 14.54 4.00
C LEU A 284 10.08 15.25 2.70
N SER A 285 9.24 16.19 2.27
CA SER A 285 9.48 17.11 1.16
C SER A 285 9.97 18.44 1.70
N THR A 286 11.13 18.37 2.38
CA THR A 286 11.69 19.49 3.14
C THR A 286 11.81 20.77 2.31
N PRO A 287 11.76 21.96 2.95
CA PRO A 287 11.95 23.23 2.26
C PRO A 287 13.21 23.26 1.38
N ASP A 288 14.29 22.62 1.82
CA ASP A 288 15.54 22.49 1.05
C ASP A 288 15.36 21.64 -0.22
N LYS A 289 14.63 20.51 -0.15
CA LYS A 289 14.32 19.70 -1.34
C LYS A 289 13.46 20.47 -2.33
N ILE A 290 12.46 21.20 -1.83
CA ILE A 290 11.60 22.05 -2.66
C ILE A 290 12.42 23.16 -3.32
N ALA A 291 13.30 23.84 -2.57
CA ALA A 291 14.18 24.88 -3.09
C ALA A 291 15.14 24.33 -4.17
N ALA A 292 15.73 23.15 -3.94
CA ALA A 292 16.60 22.48 -4.90
C ALA A 292 15.86 22.07 -6.19
N SER A 293 14.58 21.69 -6.08
CA SER A 293 13.78 21.25 -7.23
C SER A 293 13.34 22.37 -8.17
N ARG A 294 13.46 23.65 -7.77
CA ARG A 294 12.99 24.79 -8.59
C ARG A 294 13.64 24.86 -9.96
N SER A 295 14.88 24.38 -10.08
CA SER A 295 15.62 24.30 -11.35
C SER A 295 15.06 23.26 -12.32
N LEU A 296 14.22 22.34 -11.85
CA LEU A 296 13.55 21.32 -12.66
C LEU A 296 12.19 21.79 -13.17
N LEU A 297 11.70 22.96 -12.75
CA LEU A 297 10.36 23.43 -13.08
C LEU A 297 10.42 24.64 -14.03
N PRO A 298 9.35 24.90 -14.80
CA PRO A 298 9.26 26.10 -15.63
C PRO A 298 9.54 27.37 -14.82
N PRO A 299 10.25 28.38 -15.39
CA PRO A 299 10.48 29.65 -14.72
C PRO A 299 9.22 30.41 -14.31
N THR A 300 8.09 30.11 -14.96
CA THR A 300 6.75 30.67 -14.69
C THR A 300 6.02 29.96 -13.54
N THR A 301 6.64 28.97 -12.89
CA THR A 301 6.05 28.24 -11.77
C THR A 301 5.69 29.17 -10.62
N THR A 302 4.46 29.05 -10.12
CA THR A 302 4.01 29.74 -8.91
C THR A 302 4.33 28.88 -7.69
N TYR A 303 4.86 29.50 -6.63
CA TYR A 303 5.19 28.82 -5.37
C TYR A 303 4.36 29.39 -4.23
N ALA A 304 3.81 28.50 -3.40
CA ALA A 304 3.14 28.84 -2.15
C ALA A 304 3.75 28.02 -1.00
N THR A 305 3.87 28.65 0.16
CA THR A 305 4.35 28.01 1.38
C THR A 305 3.32 28.16 2.48
N VAL A 306 2.87 27.03 3.03
CA VAL A 306 2.04 26.96 4.23
C VAL A 306 2.96 27.05 5.43
N VAL A 307 3.04 28.23 6.05
CA VAL A 307 3.89 28.47 7.22
C VAL A 307 3.35 27.69 8.41
N GLY A 308 4.22 26.91 9.06
CA GLY A 308 3.87 25.94 10.10
C GLY A 308 3.26 24.64 9.59
N GLY A 309 3.02 24.51 8.28
CA GLY A 309 2.47 23.30 7.68
C GLY A 309 3.48 22.15 7.61
N VAL A 310 2.99 20.93 7.82
CA VAL A 310 3.74 19.66 7.75
C VAL A 310 3.26 18.80 6.60
N HIS A 311 3.98 17.74 6.25
CA HIS A 311 3.65 16.85 5.12
C HIS A 311 2.25 16.23 5.27
N ALA A 312 1.93 15.79 6.48
CA ALA A 312 0.67 15.13 6.82
C ALA A 312 -0.55 16.03 6.57
N PHE A 313 -0.41 17.36 6.54
CA PHE A 313 -1.54 18.29 6.40
C PHE A 313 -2.05 18.48 4.97
N PHE A 314 -1.34 17.92 3.98
CA PHE A 314 -1.77 17.90 2.58
C PHE A 314 -2.82 16.81 2.26
N GLY A 315 -3.37 16.16 3.29
CA GLY A 315 -4.56 15.30 3.22
C GLY A 315 -5.05 14.95 4.63
N ASP A 316 -6.24 14.39 4.76
CA ASP A 316 -6.89 14.00 6.01
C ASP A 316 -6.49 12.58 6.41
N TYR A 317 -5.21 12.43 6.74
CA TYR A 317 -4.64 11.20 7.28
C TYR A 317 -3.80 11.54 8.53
N GLY A 318 -3.62 10.52 9.38
CA GLY A 318 -2.89 10.67 10.65
C GLY A 318 -1.42 11.03 10.45
N GLU A 319 -0.70 11.13 11.57
CA GLU A 319 0.74 11.42 11.57
C GLU A 319 1.53 10.45 10.68
N GLN A 320 2.53 10.99 9.98
CA GLN A 320 3.42 10.23 9.12
C GLN A 320 4.81 10.13 9.74
N PRO A 321 5.40 8.92 9.86
CA PRO A 321 6.75 8.77 10.36
C PRO A 321 7.77 9.57 9.55
N GLY A 322 8.57 10.38 10.24
CA GLY A 322 9.61 11.23 9.64
C GLY A 322 9.14 12.63 9.22
N ASP A 323 7.89 12.99 9.51
CA ASP A 323 7.40 14.36 9.33
C ASP A 323 7.88 15.30 10.44
N GLY A 324 7.69 16.61 10.25
CA GLY A 324 8.00 17.62 11.24
C GLY A 324 6.85 17.90 12.21
N GLU A 325 7.11 18.79 13.16
CA GLU A 325 6.13 19.23 14.15
C GLU A 325 5.26 20.38 13.58
N PRO A 326 3.93 20.28 13.65
CA PRO A 326 3.04 21.31 13.11
C PRO A 326 3.10 22.60 13.92
N GLY A 327 3.22 23.72 13.20
CA GLY A 327 3.19 25.07 13.77
C GLY A 327 1.83 25.77 13.67
N ILE A 328 0.88 25.18 12.94
CA ILE A 328 -0.52 25.63 12.78
C ILE A 328 -1.46 24.43 12.86
N SER A 329 -2.78 24.64 12.86
CA SER A 329 -3.73 23.53 12.75
C SER A 329 -3.81 22.97 11.32
N ARG A 330 -4.25 21.71 11.20
CA ARG A 330 -4.53 21.08 9.90
C ARG A 330 -5.55 21.89 9.09
N ASN A 331 -6.61 22.36 9.75
CA ASN A 331 -7.67 23.12 9.09
C ASN A 331 -7.14 24.43 8.50
N GLU A 332 -6.32 25.19 9.24
CA GLU A 332 -5.69 26.42 8.74
C GLU A 332 -4.74 26.15 7.58
N ALA A 333 -3.97 25.05 7.64
CA ALA A 333 -3.08 24.64 6.55
C ALA A 333 -3.88 24.32 5.28
N GLN A 334 -4.94 23.54 5.42
CA GLN A 334 -5.79 23.12 4.31
C GLN A 334 -6.57 24.29 3.69
N GLN A 335 -7.06 25.25 4.49
CA GLN A 335 -7.67 26.47 3.97
C GLN A 335 -6.71 27.23 3.04
N GLN A 336 -5.43 27.33 3.39
CA GLN A 336 -4.41 27.95 2.53
C GLN A 336 -4.18 27.13 1.25
N ILE A 337 -4.06 25.80 1.37
CA ILE A 337 -3.89 24.89 0.23
C ILE A 337 -5.06 25.01 -0.75
N VAL A 338 -6.30 24.99 -0.25
CA VAL A 338 -7.53 25.17 -1.04
C VAL A 338 -7.52 26.51 -1.76
N ALA A 339 -7.21 27.59 -1.04
CA ALA A 339 -7.24 28.95 -1.61
C ALA A 339 -6.28 29.09 -2.80
N GLU A 340 -5.05 28.57 -2.70
CA GLU A 340 -4.10 28.62 -3.80
C GLU A 340 -4.49 27.69 -4.95
N SER A 341 -5.03 26.51 -4.63
CA SER A 341 -5.50 25.55 -5.64
C SER A 341 -6.67 26.09 -6.45
N LEU A 342 -7.65 26.74 -5.81
CA LEU A 342 -8.77 27.41 -6.47
C LEU A 342 -8.28 28.50 -7.42
N ARG A 343 -7.43 29.40 -6.94
CA ARG A 343 -6.86 30.47 -7.80
C ARG A 343 -6.13 29.91 -9.02
N PHE A 344 -5.43 28.80 -8.86
CA PHE A 344 -4.76 28.14 -9.98
C PHE A 344 -5.75 27.55 -10.99
N MET A 345 -6.75 26.80 -10.53
CA MET A 345 -7.74 26.18 -11.40
C MET A 345 -8.63 27.20 -12.11
N ASP A 346 -8.99 28.30 -11.44
CA ASP A 346 -9.74 29.41 -12.03
C ASP A 346 -8.96 30.10 -13.17
N ARG A 347 -7.64 30.29 -12.99
CA ARG A 347 -6.78 30.82 -14.06
C ARG A 347 -6.72 29.87 -15.25
N LEU A 348 -6.60 28.57 -15.00
CA LEU A 348 -6.60 27.55 -16.06
C LEU A 348 -7.91 27.58 -16.86
N LYS A 349 -9.05 27.75 -16.17
CA LYS A 349 -10.38 27.89 -16.77
C LYS A 349 -10.54 29.16 -17.59
N ALA A 350 -9.91 30.26 -17.20
CA ALA A 350 -9.95 31.50 -17.97
C ALA A 350 -9.05 31.50 -19.22
N SER A 351 -8.07 30.59 -19.28
CA SER A 351 -7.12 30.48 -20.40
C SER A 351 -7.52 29.50 -21.51
N GLY A 352 -8.48 28.62 -21.25
CA GLY A 352 -9.03 27.66 -22.22
C GLY A 352 -10.31 28.16 -22.86
#